data_AF-A0A4Y7RLA7-F1
#
_entry.id   AF-A0A4Y7RLA7-F1
#
_cell.length_a   1.000
_cell.length_b   1.000
_cell.length_c   1.000
_cell.angle_alpha   90.00
_cell.angle_beta   90.00
_cell.angle_gamma   90.00
#
_symmetry.space_group_name_H-M   'P 1'
#
loop_
_entity.id
_entity.type
_entity.pdbx_description
1 polymer ?
#
loop_
_entity_poly.entity_id
_entity_poly.type
_entity_poly.pdbx_seq_one_letter_code
_entity_poly.pdbx_strand_id
1 'polypeptide(L)'
;MSQASKTGGFSFFTLWFGAAVSLAEIMTGSLIAPLGLKQGLFVILTGHLIGALILALVGVIGFKEKSPSLKSSRLSLGKYGSYIISFFNIIQLIGWTAIMLIQSARSLQSITGKLFGFENFYILVVITGVLVLIWALNTESAINTVNNVAVVLLLVLCLLMLKSVMAGNEIKEIASNISFGAALELSIIMPLTWLPLISDYTMLGKSARGSF
;
A
#
# COMPACT_ATOMS: atom_id res chain seq x y z
N MET A 1 28.98 1.94 -13.48
CA MET A 1 27.76 1.11 -13.38
C MET A 1 27.77 0.47 -12.00
N SER A 2 27.01 1.02 -11.05
CA SER A 2 26.98 0.54 -9.66
C SER A 2 26.41 -0.87 -9.62
N GLN A 3 27.03 -1.78 -8.86
CA GLN A 3 26.52 -3.13 -8.61
C GLN A 3 25.11 -3.01 -8.03
N ALA A 4 24.08 -3.27 -8.83
CA ALA A 4 22.73 -3.45 -8.32
C ALA A 4 22.76 -4.65 -7.38
N SER A 5 22.78 -4.40 -6.07
CA SER A 5 22.74 -5.43 -5.05
C SER A 5 21.49 -6.28 -5.26
N LYS A 6 21.67 -7.56 -5.61
CA LYS A 6 20.52 -8.45 -5.81
C LYS A 6 19.68 -8.50 -4.53
N THR A 7 18.38 -8.25 -4.65
CA THR A 7 17.46 -8.20 -3.50
C THR A 7 17.15 -9.62 -3.03
N GLY A 8 17.35 -9.90 -1.75
CA GLY A 8 17.05 -11.21 -1.13
C GLY A 8 15.61 -11.27 -0.60
N GLY A 9 15.11 -12.48 -0.31
CA GLY A 9 13.72 -12.67 0.13
C GLY A 9 13.35 -11.95 1.42
N PHE A 10 14.28 -11.84 2.37
CA PHE A 10 14.05 -11.03 3.57
C PHE A 10 13.82 -9.55 3.23
N SER A 11 14.54 -9.02 2.24
CA SER A 11 14.37 -7.62 1.81
C SER A 11 13.03 -7.40 1.09
N PHE A 12 12.55 -8.38 0.32
CA PHE A 12 11.20 -8.33 -0.25
C PHE A 12 10.14 -8.45 0.85
N PHE A 13 10.31 -9.36 1.81
CA PHE A 13 9.41 -9.48 2.95
C PHE A 13 9.30 -8.16 3.71
N THR A 14 10.42 -7.51 4.06
CA THR A 14 10.40 -6.22 4.77
C THR A 14 9.76 -5.11 3.94
N LEU A 15 9.95 -5.12 2.61
CA LEU A 15 9.33 -4.17 1.69
C LEU A 15 7.80 -4.32 1.70
N TRP A 16 7.30 -5.54 1.47
CA TRP A 16 5.86 -5.82 1.41
C TRP A 16 5.20 -5.70 2.78
N PHE A 17 5.89 -6.09 3.85
CA PHE A 17 5.44 -5.90 5.22
C PHE A 17 5.28 -4.41 5.54
N GLY A 18 6.26 -3.58 5.18
CA GLY A 18 6.15 -2.13 5.34
C GLY A 18 5.00 -1.51 4.54
N ALA A 19 4.75 -2.01 3.33
CA ALA A 19 3.60 -1.58 2.53
C ALA A 19 2.25 -2.01 3.13
N ALA A 20 2.20 -3.21 3.73
CA ALA A 20 1.00 -3.77 4.36
C ALA A 20 0.68 -3.15 5.73
N VAL A 21 1.68 -2.62 6.45
CA VAL A 21 1.44 -1.82 7.66
C VAL A 21 1.31 -0.36 7.26
N SER A 22 0.10 0.01 6.80
CA SER A 22 -0.15 1.35 6.30
C SER A 22 -1.54 1.89 6.68
N LEU A 23 -1.69 3.21 6.58
CA LEU A 23 -2.99 3.88 6.77
C LEU A 23 -4.04 3.43 5.74
N ALA A 24 -3.59 3.01 4.54
CA ALA A 24 -4.45 2.46 3.49
C ALA A 24 -5.19 1.22 4.01
N GLU A 25 -4.46 0.29 4.63
CA GLU A 25 -5.03 -0.95 5.13
C GLU A 25 -5.97 -0.73 6.32
N ILE A 26 -5.64 0.22 7.20
CA ILE A 26 -6.53 0.62 8.29
C ILE A 26 -7.85 1.17 7.72
N MET A 27 -7.77 2.00 6.67
CA MET A 27 -8.94 2.57 6.02
C MET A 27 -9.77 1.48 5.31
N THR A 28 -9.13 0.59 4.56
CA THR A 28 -9.80 -0.54 3.91
C THR A 28 -10.50 -1.44 4.94
N GLY A 29 -9.83 -1.75 6.05
CA GLY A 29 -10.42 -2.49 7.17
C GLY A 29 -11.64 -1.78 7.76
N SER A 30 -11.62 -0.45 7.89
CA SER A 30 -12.77 0.33 8.36
C SER A 30 -13.97 0.29 7.39
N LEU A 31 -13.71 0.21 6.08
CA LEU A 31 -14.76 0.08 5.07
C LEU A 31 -15.37 -1.33 5.04
N ILE A 32 -14.60 -2.35 5.41
CA ILE A 32 -15.03 -3.75 5.51
C ILE A 32 -15.73 -4.05 6.85
N ALA A 33 -15.44 -3.25 7.89
CA ALA A 33 -15.95 -3.41 9.25
C ALA A 33 -17.47 -3.69 9.37
N PRO A 34 -18.36 -3.16 8.51
CA PRO A 34 -19.80 -3.43 8.63
C PRO A 34 -20.21 -4.88 8.38
N LEU A 35 -19.38 -5.70 7.74
CA LEU A 35 -19.60 -7.15 7.64
C LEU A 35 -19.39 -7.88 8.98
N GLY A 36 -18.89 -7.17 9.99
CA GLY A 36 -18.48 -7.73 11.27
C GLY A 36 -17.15 -8.49 11.17
N LEU A 37 -16.62 -8.88 12.33
CA LEU A 37 -15.27 -9.44 12.42
C LEU A 37 -15.10 -10.74 11.63
N LYS A 38 -16.08 -11.65 11.70
CA LYS A 38 -15.98 -12.97 11.06
C LYS A 38 -15.95 -12.87 9.53
N GLN A 39 -16.92 -12.19 8.93
CA GLN A 39 -16.98 -12.04 7.48
C GLN A 39 -15.89 -11.08 6.99
N GLY A 40 -15.59 -10.02 7.73
CA GLY A 40 -14.51 -9.09 7.40
C GLY A 40 -13.14 -9.77 7.34
N LEU A 41 -12.79 -10.59 8.34
CA LEU A 41 -11.55 -11.38 8.31
C LEU A 41 -11.52 -12.37 7.13
N PHE A 42 -12.64 -13.05 6.88
CA PHE A 42 -12.74 -13.98 5.75
C PHE A 42 -12.48 -13.27 4.42
N VAL A 43 -13.12 -12.13 4.21
CA VAL A 43 -12.95 -11.28 3.02
C VAL A 43 -11.50 -10.80 2.88
N ILE A 44 -10.89 -10.30 3.95
CA ILE A 44 -9.51 -9.81 3.94
C ILE A 44 -8.55 -10.94 3.55
N LEU A 45 -8.67 -12.10 4.20
CA LEU A 45 -7.78 -13.24 3.95
C LEU A 45 -7.93 -13.79 2.54
N THR A 46 -9.17 -14.02 2.10
CA THR A 46 -9.44 -14.58 0.76
C THR A 46 -9.10 -13.60 -0.34
N GLY A 47 -9.43 -12.31 -0.18
CA GLY A 47 -9.12 -11.27 -1.15
C GLY A 47 -7.62 -11.05 -1.31
N HIS A 48 -6.89 -10.96 -0.20
CA HIS A 48 -5.43 -10.87 -0.23
C HIS A 48 -4.80 -12.12 -0.84
N LEU A 49 -5.28 -13.32 -0.52
CA LEU A 49 -4.77 -14.55 -1.13
C LEU A 49 -4.91 -14.51 -2.66
N ILE A 50 -6.10 -14.18 -3.16
CA ILE A 50 -6.36 -14.11 -4.61
C ILE A 50 -5.47 -13.05 -5.27
N GLY A 51 -5.47 -11.82 -4.74
CA GLY A 51 -4.72 -10.73 -5.33
C GLY A 51 -3.20 -10.93 -5.23
N ALA A 52 -2.70 -11.43 -4.10
CA ALA A 52 -1.29 -11.74 -3.91
C ALA A 52 -0.82 -12.89 -4.82
N LEU A 53 -1.64 -13.93 -5.05
CA LEU A 53 -1.28 -15.00 -6.00
C LEU A 53 -1.08 -14.47 -7.42
N ILE A 54 -1.98 -13.61 -7.90
CA ILE A 54 -1.85 -12.99 -9.22
C ILE A 54 -0.60 -12.08 -9.25
N LEU A 55 -0.37 -11.29 -8.21
CA LEU A 55 0.80 -10.45 -8.06
C LEU A 55 2.10 -11.29 -8.09
N ALA A 56 2.11 -12.44 -7.41
CA ALA A 56 3.23 -13.38 -7.38
C ALA A 56 3.57 -13.91 -8.76
N LEU A 57 2.56 -14.31 -9.54
CA LEU A 57 2.75 -14.84 -10.88
C LEU A 57 3.43 -13.80 -11.78
N VAL A 58 3.00 -12.53 -11.73
CA VAL A 58 3.63 -11.44 -12.48
C VAL A 58 5.02 -11.13 -11.92
N GLY A 59 5.21 -11.19 -10.61
CA GLY A 59 6.52 -11.05 -9.97
C GLY A 59 7.53 -12.10 -10.44
N VAL A 60 7.11 -13.36 -10.61
CA VAL A 60 7.96 -14.43 -11.16
C VAL A 60 8.32 -14.15 -12.62
N ILE A 61 7.41 -13.62 -13.43
CA ILE A 61 7.70 -13.18 -14.81
C ILE A 61 8.78 -12.10 -14.78
N GLY A 62 8.63 -11.06 -13.94
CA GLY A 62 9.64 -10.00 -13.78
C GLY A 62 11.03 -10.54 -13.41
N PHE A 63 11.08 -11.52 -12.50
CA PHE A 63 12.34 -12.17 -12.13
C PHE A 63 12.97 -12.96 -13.30
N LYS A 64 12.17 -13.68 -14.10
CA LYS A 64 12.66 -14.50 -15.22
C LYS A 64 13.08 -13.63 -16.42
N GLU A 65 12.24 -12.69 -16.81
CA GLU A 65 12.43 -11.83 -17.99
C GLU A 65 13.40 -10.68 -17.75
N LYS A 66 13.76 -10.40 -16.48
CA LYS A 66 14.63 -9.29 -16.09
C LYS A 66 14.16 -7.95 -16.69
N SER A 67 12.84 -7.75 -16.67
CA SER A 67 12.16 -6.68 -17.39
C SER A 67 11.07 -6.04 -16.51
N PRO A 68 10.95 -4.70 -16.52
CA PRO A 68 9.85 -3.95 -15.91
C PRO A 68 8.46 -4.47 -16.27
N SER A 69 7.48 -4.29 -15.37
CA SER A 69 6.13 -4.85 -15.53
C SER A 69 5.45 -4.27 -16.78
N LEU A 70 5.57 -2.95 -16.98
CA LEU A 70 5.03 -2.24 -18.15
C LEU A 70 5.77 -2.57 -19.46
N LYS A 71 7.02 -3.02 -19.39
CA LYS A 71 7.73 -3.50 -20.58
C LYS A 71 7.31 -4.92 -20.92
N SER A 72 7.16 -5.78 -19.91
CA SER A 72 6.72 -7.17 -20.06
C SER A 72 5.27 -7.27 -20.55
N SER A 73 4.40 -6.30 -20.23
CA SER A 73 3.02 -6.25 -20.76
C SER A 73 2.95 -6.13 -22.29
N ARG A 74 4.04 -5.70 -22.95
CA ARG A 74 4.15 -5.66 -24.42
C ARG A 74 4.11 -7.04 -25.06
N LEU A 75 4.47 -8.10 -24.32
CA LEU A 75 4.40 -9.48 -24.82
C LEU A 75 2.95 -9.88 -25.13
N SER A 76 1.98 -9.38 -24.36
CA SER A 76 0.56 -9.71 -24.52
C SER A 76 -0.22 -8.63 -25.27
N LEU A 77 0.08 -7.35 -25.00
CA LEU A 77 -0.71 -6.21 -25.50
C LEU A 77 -0.01 -5.41 -26.62
N GLY A 78 1.20 -5.80 -26.99
CA GLY A 78 2.03 -5.05 -27.92
C GLY A 78 2.51 -3.70 -27.37
N LYS A 79 3.25 -2.96 -28.20
CA LYS A 79 3.80 -1.64 -27.84
C LYS A 79 2.72 -0.62 -27.49
N TYR A 80 1.69 -0.50 -28.33
CA TYR A 80 0.63 0.49 -28.14
C TYR A 80 -0.27 0.16 -26.96
N GLY A 81 -0.62 -1.12 -26.75
CA GLY A 81 -1.39 -1.53 -25.58
C GLY A 81 -0.65 -1.28 -24.27
N SER A 82 0.69 -1.43 -24.25
CA SER A 82 1.49 -1.08 -23.06
C SER A 82 1.38 0.40 -22.66
N TYR A 83 1.21 1.33 -23.62
CA TYR A 83 1.05 2.75 -23.30
C TYR A 83 -0.29 3.04 -22.62
N ILE A 84 -1.35 2.32 -22.98
CA ILE A 84 -2.65 2.45 -22.32
C ILE A 84 -2.53 2.02 -20.85
N ILE A 85 -1.90 0.87 -20.59
CA ILE A 85 -1.66 0.40 -19.22
C ILE A 85 -0.78 1.38 -18.44
N SER A 86 0.29 1.90 -19.05
CA SER A 86 1.13 2.93 -18.41
C SER A 86 0.36 4.19 -18.05
N PHE A 87 -0.52 4.67 -18.94
CA PHE A 87 -1.34 5.85 -18.69
C PHE A 87 -2.27 5.66 -17.49
N PHE A 88 -3.00 4.54 -17.44
CA PHE A 88 -3.85 4.24 -16.29
C PHE A 88 -3.05 3.99 -15.01
N ASN A 89 -1.86 3.40 -15.10
CA ASN A 89 -0.99 3.25 -13.94
C ASN A 89 -0.52 4.60 -13.38
N ILE A 90 -0.18 5.57 -14.23
CA ILE A 90 0.15 6.94 -13.80
C ILE A 90 -1.05 7.58 -13.09
N ILE A 91 -2.25 7.50 -13.67
CA ILE A 91 -3.47 8.03 -13.04
C ILE A 91 -3.69 7.39 -11.67
N GLN A 92 -3.55 6.07 -11.57
CA GLN A 92 -3.69 5.35 -10.31
C GLN A 92 -2.68 5.82 -9.26
N LEU A 93 -1.41 6.00 -9.64
CA LEU A 93 -0.37 6.47 -8.71
C LEU A 93 -0.62 7.89 -8.23
N ILE A 94 -1.12 8.77 -9.11
CA ILE A 94 -1.60 10.11 -8.73
C ILE A 94 -2.77 9.98 -7.74
N GLY A 95 -3.73 9.10 -8.01
CA GLY A 95 -4.86 8.84 -7.13
C GLY A 95 -4.44 8.36 -5.73
N TRP A 96 -3.53 7.38 -5.66
CA TRP A 96 -2.98 6.89 -4.39
C TRP A 96 -2.26 7.99 -3.62
N THR A 97 -1.44 8.78 -4.32
CA THR A 97 -0.72 9.91 -3.70
C THR A 97 -1.72 10.93 -3.13
N ALA A 98 -2.77 11.27 -3.90
CA ALA A 98 -3.80 12.20 -3.45
C ALA A 98 -4.53 11.70 -2.19
N ILE A 99 -4.92 10.42 -2.15
CA ILE A 99 -5.56 9.81 -0.97
C ILE A 99 -4.63 9.90 0.24
N MET A 100 -3.35 9.56 0.09
CA MET A 100 -2.39 9.62 1.19
C MET A 100 -2.19 11.04 1.72
N LEU A 101 -2.11 12.04 0.85
CA LEU A 101 -1.99 13.44 1.26
C LEU A 101 -3.25 13.95 1.96
N ILE A 102 -4.45 13.63 1.44
CA ILE A 102 -5.72 14.01 2.06
C ILE A 102 -5.82 13.44 3.47
N GLN A 103 -5.50 12.16 3.65
CA GLN A 103 -5.61 11.51 4.95
C GLN A 103 -4.54 12.02 5.93
N SER A 104 -3.31 12.23 5.45
CA SER A 104 -2.24 12.83 6.26
C SER A 104 -2.62 14.23 6.73
N ALA A 105 -3.17 15.06 5.84
CA ALA A 105 -3.61 16.41 6.17
C ALA A 105 -4.78 16.42 7.17
N ARG A 106 -5.77 15.52 7.04
CA ARG A 106 -6.86 15.38 8.02
C ARG A 106 -6.36 14.94 9.40
N SER A 107 -5.44 13.98 9.45
CA SER A 107 -4.80 13.56 10.71
C SER A 107 -4.03 14.72 11.35
N LEU A 108 -3.28 15.47 10.54
CA LEU A 108 -2.50 16.61 11.02
C LEU A 108 -3.41 17.76 11.49
N GLN A 109 -4.51 18.04 10.78
CA GLN A 109 -5.50 19.04 11.15
C GLN A 109 -6.09 18.78 12.54
N SER A 110 -6.38 17.52 12.87
CA SER A 110 -6.88 17.13 14.20
C SER A 110 -5.87 17.44 15.32
N ILE A 111 -4.58 17.38 15.02
CA ILE A 111 -3.50 17.67 15.96
C ILE A 111 -3.26 19.19 16.04
N THR A 112 -3.12 19.86 14.90
CA THR A 112 -2.80 21.29 14.83
C THR A 112 -3.94 22.17 15.31
N GLY A 113 -5.19 21.76 15.11
CA GLY A 113 -6.36 22.43 15.67
C GLY A 113 -6.33 22.44 17.20
N LYS A 114 -6.05 21.27 17.80
CA LYS A 114 -5.99 21.13 19.27
C LYS A 114 -4.80 21.83 19.91
N LEU A 115 -3.63 21.79 19.27
CA LEU A 115 -2.38 22.31 19.86
C LEU A 115 -2.12 23.78 19.53
N PHE A 116 -2.48 24.22 18.33
CA PHE A 116 -2.10 25.54 17.80
C PHE A 116 -3.29 26.37 17.29
N GLY A 117 -4.52 25.84 17.35
CA GLY A 117 -5.70 26.50 16.77
C GLY A 117 -5.64 26.63 15.24
N PHE A 118 -4.76 25.85 14.57
CA PHE A 118 -4.58 25.92 13.13
C PHE A 118 -5.27 24.75 12.43
N GLU A 119 -6.31 25.04 11.65
CA GLU A 119 -7.16 24.02 11.02
C GLU A 119 -7.32 24.21 9.50
N ASN A 120 -6.34 24.75 8.78
CA ASN A 120 -6.46 24.94 7.33
C ASN A 120 -6.04 23.67 6.55
N PHE A 121 -7.03 22.89 6.13
CA PHE A 121 -6.83 21.65 5.38
C PHE A 121 -5.97 21.81 4.11
N TYR A 122 -6.26 22.81 3.27
CA TYR A 122 -5.56 22.99 1.99
C TYR A 122 -4.07 23.29 2.19
N ILE A 123 -3.75 24.13 3.18
CA ILE A 123 -2.37 24.43 3.53
C ILE A 123 -1.66 23.18 4.02
N LEU A 124 -2.30 22.36 4.85
CA LEU A 124 -1.72 21.11 5.35
C LEU A 124 -1.50 20.08 4.22
N VAL A 125 -2.39 20.02 3.23
CA VAL A 125 -2.18 19.19 2.02
C VAL A 125 -0.94 19.66 1.24
N VAL A 126 -0.78 20.96 1.03
CA VAL A 126 0.39 21.51 0.32
C VAL A 126 1.68 21.24 1.10
N ILE A 127 1.69 21.49 2.41
CA ILE A 127 2.85 21.24 3.27
C ILE A 127 3.25 19.76 3.24
N THR A 128 2.29 18.85 3.46
CA THR A 128 2.57 17.40 3.40
C THR A 128 3.03 16.97 2.01
N GLY A 129 2.45 17.51 0.94
CA GLY A 129 2.89 17.26 -0.43
C GLY A 129 4.34 17.67 -0.70
N VAL A 130 4.74 18.87 -0.23
CA VAL A 130 6.12 19.35 -0.35
C VAL A 130 7.08 18.46 0.45
N LEU A 131 6.71 18.06 1.67
CA LEU A 131 7.53 17.15 2.49
C LEU A 131 7.71 15.78 1.80
N VAL A 132 6.65 15.22 1.24
CA VAL A 132 6.71 13.96 0.48
C VAL A 132 7.57 14.11 -0.77
N LEU A 133 7.49 15.24 -1.48
CA LEU A 133 8.33 15.51 -2.64
C LEU A 133 9.82 15.59 -2.25
N ILE A 134 10.14 16.32 -1.18
CA ILE A 134 11.50 16.39 -0.64
C ILE A 134 11.98 14.98 -0.28
N TRP A 135 11.15 14.19 0.43
CA TRP A 135 11.49 12.82 0.78
C TRP A 135 11.74 11.95 -0.47
N ALA A 136 10.90 12.02 -1.49
CA ALA A 136 11.02 11.24 -2.71
C ALA A 136 12.28 11.58 -3.53
N LEU A 137 12.77 12.83 -3.46
CA LEU A 137 13.99 13.26 -4.14
C LEU A 137 15.28 12.82 -3.40
N ASN A 138 15.19 12.45 -2.11
CA ASN A 138 16.33 12.08 -1.30
C ASN A 138 16.37 10.56 -1.05
N THR A 139 17.28 9.84 -1.71
CA THR A 139 17.43 8.37 -1.58
C THR A 139 18.47 7.95 -0.53
N GLU A 140 18.78 8.82 0.43
CA GLU A 140 19.80 8.54 1.44
C GLU A 140 19.37 7.44 2.43
N SER A 141 20.34 6.69 2.95
CA SER A 141 20.10 5.58 3.89
C SER A 141 19.44 6.02 5.20
N ALA A 142 19.70 7.25 5.66
CA ALA A 142 19.09 7.80 6.87
C ALA A 142 17.56 7.90 6.74
N ILE A 143 17.07 8.29 5.58
CA ILE A 143 15.63 8.43 5.31
C ILE A 143 14.93 7.06 5.30
N ASN A 144 15.59 6.04 4.77
CA ASN A 144 15.09 4.66 4.83
C ASN A 144 15.01 4.14 6.28
N THR A 145 15.92 4.57 7.14
CA THR A 145 15.89 4.21 8.57
C THR A 145 14.69 4.82 9.28
N VAL A 146 14.39 6.10 8.99
CA VAL A 146 13.18 6.77 9.52
C VAL A 146 11.90 6.03 9.10
N ASN A 147 11.81 5.61 7.85
CA ASN A 147 10.66 4.81 7.37
C ASN A 147 10.50 3.50 8.16
N ASN A 148 11.59 2.76 8.37
CA ASN A 148 11.54 1.50 9.12
C ASN A 148 11.07 1.71 10.56
N VAL A 149 11.55 2.77 11.23
CA VAL A 149 11.08 3.14 12.57
C VAL A 149 9.58 3.49 12.55
N ALA A 150 9.13 4.27 11.56
CA ALA A 150 7.72 4.64 11.43
C ALA A 150 6.80 3.42 11.25
N VAL A 151 7.20 2.45 10.41
CA VAL A 151 6.47 1.18 10.22
C VAL A 151 6.35 0.41 11.53
N VAL A 152 7.44 0.29 12.31
CA VAL A 152 7.42 -0.40 13.61
C VAL A 152 6.52 0.33 14.61
N LEU A 153 6.61 1.66 14.69
CA LEU A 153 5.75 2.45 15.57
C LEU A 153 4.27 2.32 15.19
N LEU A 154 3.96 2.32 13.89
CA LEU A 154 2.59 2.13 13.40
C LEU A 154 2.07 0.73 13.74
N LEU A 155 2.90 -0.31 13.62
CA LEU A 155 2.53 -1.67 14.04
C LEU A 155 2.21 -1.72 15.54
N VAL A 156 3.06 -1.12 16.37
CA VAL A 156 2.81 -1.04 17.82
C VAL A 156 1.51 -0.30 18.11
N LEU A 157 1.25 0.82 17.42
CA LEU A 157 0.00 1.55 17.55
C LEU A 157 -1.21 0.69 17.18
N CYS A 158 -1.16 -0.05 16.06
CA CYS A 158 -2.22 -0.98 15.67
C CYS A 158 -2.50 -2.05 16.74
N LEU A 159 -1.46 -2.61 17.36
CA LEU A 159 -1.61 -3.59 18.44
C LEU A 159 -2.24 -2.97 19.70
N LEU A 160 -1.86 -1.75 20.05
CA LEU A 160 -2.46 -1.01 21.17
C LEU A 160 -3.94 -0.69 20.91
N MET A 161 -4.27 -0.28 19.69
CA MET A 161 -5.65 -0.05 19.27
C MET A 161 -6.47 -1.34 19.32
N LEU A 162 -5.93 -2.45 18.82
CA LEU A 162 -6.58 -3.76 18.89
C LEU A 162 -6.86 -4.17 20.35
N LYS A 163 -5.87 -4.03 21.24
CA LYS A 163 -6.04 -4.29 22.68
C LYS A 163 -7.15 -3.42 23.27
N SER A 164 -7.17 -2.13 22.95
CA SER A 164 -8.19 -1.20 23.44
C SER A 164 -9.59 -1.57 22.95
N VAL A 165 -9.74 -1.98 21.70
CA VAL A 165 -11.02 -2.41 21.13
C VAL A 165 -11.50 -3.70 21.76
N MET A 166 -10.60 -4.69 21.96
CA MET A 166 -10.95 -5.96 22.61
C MET A 166 -11.31 -5.81 24.10
N ALA A 167 -10.78 -4.78 24.77
CA ALA A 167 -11.13 -4.46 26.16
C ALA A 167 -12.46 -3.71 26.29
N GLY A 168 -12.95 -3.09 25.20
CA GLY A 168 -14.25 -2.44 25.16
C GLY A 168 -15.36 -3.47 24.94
N ASN A 169 -16.44 -3.40 25.72
CA ASN A 169 -17.62 -4.27 25.57
C ASN A 169 -18.65 -3.74 24.55
N GLU A 170 -18.35 -2.64 23.85
CA GLU A 170 -19.28 -2.02 22.89
C GLU A 170 -18.97 -2.43 21.46
N ILE A 171 -19.57 -3.53 21.01
CA ILE A 171 -19.70 -3.82 19.57
C ILE A 171 -20.84 -2.94 19.04
N LYS A 172 -20.51 -1.79 18.47
CA LYS A 172 -21.52 -0.95 17.79
C LYS A 172 -21.77 -1.49 16.39
N GLU A 173 -23.05 -1.70 16.07
CA GLU A 173 -23.45 -1.89 14.67
C GLU A 173 -23.14 -0.61 13.89
N ILE A 174 -22.40 -0.76 12.80
CA ILE A 174 -22.05 0.34 11.90
C ILE A 174 -23.20 0.45 10.90
N ALA A 175 -23.88 1.60 10.87
CA ALA A 175 -25.04 1.86 10.00
C ALA A 175 -24.70 2.03 8.50
N SER A 176 -23.60 1.44 8.03
CA SER A 176 -23.21 1.42 6.61
C SER A 176 -23.31 -0.01 6.10
N ASN A 177 -23.75 -0.20 4.86
CA ASN A 177 -23.85 -1.55 4.29
C ASN A 177 -22.91 -1.66 3.09
N ILE A 178 -21.87 -2.48 3.21
CA ILE A 178 -21.06 -2.94 2.08
C ILE A 178 -21.51 -4.37 1.77
N SER A 179 -21.67 -4.70 0.49
CA SER A 179 -21.95 -6.09 0.12
C SER A 179 -20.70 -6.95 0.30
N PHE A 180 -20.90 -8.24 0.58
CA PHE A 180 -19.78 -9.19 0.65
C PHE A 180 -18.91 -9.16 -0.61
N GLY A 181 -19.53 -9.10 -1.80
CA GLY A 181 -18.82 -9.03 -3.07
C GLY A 181 -17.96 -7.76 -3.21
N ALA A 182 -18.52 -6.60 -2.88
CA ALA A 182 -17.77 -5.34 -2.94
C ALA A 182 -16.61 -5.31 -1.95
N ALA A 183 -16.79 -5.86 -0.75
CA ALA A 183 -15.71 -5.98 0.24
C ALA A 183 -14.59 -6.93 -0.23
N LEU A 184 -14.97 -8.05 -0.89
CA LEU A 184 -14.01 -8.98 -1.49
C LEU A 184 -13.23 -8.32 -2.63
N GLU A 185 -13.91 -7.64 -3.55
CA GLU A 185 -13.26 -6.90 -4.63
C GLU A 185 -12.31 -5.84 -4.08
N LEU A 186 -12.73 -5.08 -3.06
CA LEU A 186 -11.89 -4.09 -2.40
C LEU A 186 -10.64 -4.73 -1.80
N SER A 187 -10.77 -5.89 -1.12
CA SER A 187 -9.60 -6.58 -0.57
C SER A 187 -8.69 -7.18 -1.65
N ILE A 188 -9.23 -7.62 -2.79
CA ILE A 188 -8.44 -8.13 -3.91
C ILE A 188 -7.64 -7.00 -4.57
N ILE A 189 -8.24 -5.81 -4.70
CA ILE A 189 -7.64 -4.70 -5.44
C ILE A 189 -6.41 -4.13 -4.72
N MET A 190 -6.36 -4.19 -3.39
CA MET A 190 -5.24 -3.67 -2.59
C MET A 190 -3.87 -4.19 -3.09
N PRO A 191 -3.60 -5.52 -3.14
CA PRO A 191 -2.38 -6.04 -3.76
C PRO A 191 -2.37 -5.92 -5.29
N LEU A 192 -3.51 -6.09 -5.98
CA LEU A 192 -3.53 -6.08 -7.46
C LEU A 192 -3.14 -4.73 -8.07
N THR A 193 -3.38 -3.62 -7.37
CA THR A 193 -2.97 -2.29 -7.86
C THR A 193 -1.46 -2.19 -8.09
N TRP A 194 -0.65 -3.05 -7.45
CA TRP A 194 0.81 -3.11 -7.63
C TRP A 194 1.27 -3.94 -8.83
N LEU A 195 0.36 -4.61 -9.53
CA LEU A 195 0.68 -5.47 -10.67
C LEU A 195 1.48 -4.78 -11.80
N PRO A 196 1.22 -3.50 -12.15
CA PRO A 196 2.03 -2.80 -13.15
C PRO A 196 3.43 -2.41 -12.68
N LEU A 197 3.80 -2.69 -11.42
CA LEU A 197 5.05 -2.26 -10.78
C LEU A 197 5.86 -3.42 -10.18
N ILE A 198 5.21 -4.56 -9.89
CA ILE A 198 5.84 -5.69 -9.18
C ILE A 198 7.16 -6.14 -9.80
N SER A 199 7.24 -6.18 -11.14
CA SER A 199 8.42 -6.66 -11.84
C SER A 199 9.61 -5.72 -11.74
N ASP A 200 9.38 -4.42 -11.51
CA ASP A 200 10.46 -3.45 -11.28
C ASP A 200 11.24 -3.78 -10.00
N TYR A 201 10.57 -4.38 -9.02
CA TYR A 201 11.20 -4.90 -7.81
C TYR A 201 11.80 -6.30 -8.04
N THR A 202 11.03 -7.23 -8.62
CA THR A 202 11.43 -8.65 -8.67
C THR A 202 12.50 -8.95 -9.73
N MET A 203 12.67 -8.11 -10.76
CA MET A 203 13.73 -8.27 -11.77
C MET A 203 15.13 -8.30 -11.14
N LEU A 204 15.32 -7.57 -10.04
CA LEU A 204 16.58 -7.49 -9.29
C LEU A 204 16.73 -8.58 -8.23
N GLY A 205 15.77 -9.51 -8.12
CA GLY A 205 15.80 -10.55 -7.10
C GLY A 205 16.93 -11.57 -7.26
N LYS A 206 17.30 -12.23 -6.15
CA LYS A 206 18.29 -13.33 -6.12
C LYS A 206 17.74 -14.68 -6.60
N SER A 207 16.46 -14.97 -6.36
CA SER A 207 15.81 -16.23 -6.75
C SER A 207 14.32 -16.03 -6.96
N ALA A 208 13.68 -16.85 -7.81
CA ALA A 208 12.24 -16.73 -8.07
C ALA A 208 11.39 -16.90 -6.80
N ARG A 209 11.71 -17.91 -5.97
CA ARG A 209 11.03 -18.16 -4.68
C ARG A 209 11.31 -17.10 -3.62
N GLY A 210 12.40 -16.36 -3.76
CA GLY A 210 12.74 -15.27 -2.84
C GLY A 210 12.23 -13.92 -3.33
N SER A 211 11.74 -13.80 -4.57
CA SER A 211 11.19 -12.55 -5.09
C SER A 211 9.73 -12.33 -4.70
N PHE A 212 9.08 -13.34 -4.11
CA PHE A 212 7.70 -13.28 -3.61
C PHE A 212 7.52 -14.24 -2.44
#